data_AF-A0A0S8KSR8-F1
#
_entry.id   AF-A0A0S8KSR8-F1
#
_cell.length_a   1.000
_cell.length_b   1.000
_cell.length_c   1.000
_cell.angle_alpha   90.00
_cell.angle_beta   90.00
_cell.angle_gamma   90.00
#
_symmetry.space_group_name_H-M   'P 1'
#
loop_
_entity.id
_entity.type
_entity.pdbx_description
1 polymer ?
#
loop_
_entity_poly.entity_id
_entity_poly.type
_entity_poly.pdbx_seq_one_letter_code
_entity_poly.pdbx_strand_id
1 'polypeptide(L)'
;MDSWQEAWAARAQHFRSEIAFSRPHRTLAVSLTGSHCALQCAHCAGHYLNGMVPIEIADGTGMTSCLVSGGFDQRGRVPVTSHLARVAALRPGRVLNWHVGMIDEGEIRAIAPYVDVISFDFAGDNDTIRDVYGLDYTVDDYVRTYAMLRRHARVVPHVTLGLRGGKFSGEYRALGILTDLGVDALVVLVFIPTAGTRYAGCQPPSLAEVANFLLAARCALAGTPIYLGCMRPGGRYRRDLDALAVWAGVNKVVNPAAFAVRLAKERGLDIQWESECCVIQGP
;
A
#
# COMPACT_ATOMS: atom_id res chain seq x y z
N MET A 1 -16.46 19.40 16.58
CA MET A 1 -16.00 20.34 15.54
C MET A 1 -16.34 19.71 14.20
N ASP A 2 -16.13 20.40 13.07
CA ASP A 2 -16.20 19.73 11.76
C ASP A 2 -15.09 18.66 11.69
N SER A 3 -15.38 17.45 11.19
CA SER A 3 -14.42 16.33 11.19
C SER A 3 -13.15 16.67 10.40
N TRP A 4 -13.25 17.54 9.40
CA TRP A 4 -12.11 18.11 8.68
C TRP A 4 -11.21 18.97 9.56
N GLN A 5 -11.80 19.80 10.43
CA GLN A 5 -11.06 20.64 11.36
C GLN A 5 -10.34 19.80 12.41
N GLU A 6 -10.99 18.76 12.92
CA GLU A 6 -10.41 17.84 13.90
C GLU A 6 -9.21 17.07 13.30
N ALA A 7 -9.37 16.50 12.11
CA ALA A 7 -8.29 15.82 11.42
C ALA A 7 -7.12 16.77 11.11
N TRP A 8 -7.40 18.00 10.66
CA TRP A 8 -6.35 18.98 10.39
C TRP A 8 -5.64 19.45 11.66
N ALA A 9 -6.37 19.65 12.76
CA ALA A 9 -5.78 19.98 14.05
C ALA A 9 -4.87 18.84 14.55
N ALA A 10 -5.32 17.59 14.44
CA ALA A 10 -4.52 16.42 14.79
C ALA A 10 -3.23 16.35 13.96
N ARG A 11 -3.31 16.62 12.64
CA ARG A 11 -2.14 16.73 11.75
C ARG A 11 -1.18 17.82 12.26
N ALA A 12 -1.68 19.04 12.45
CA ALA A 12 -0.86 20.20 12.78
C ALA A 12 -0.19 20.08 14.16
N GLN A 13 -0.79 19.33 15.09
CA GLN A 13 -0.21 19.06 16.40
C GLN A 13 0.99 18.11 16.33
N HIS A 14 1.00 17.14 15.41
CA HIS A 14 1.97 16.05 15.39
C HIS A 14 2.99 16.13 14.25
N PHE A 15 2.70 16.87 13.19
CA PHE A 15 3.54 16.95 12.01
C PHE A 15 3.88 18.40 11.66
N ARG A 16 5.06 18.57 11.06
CA ARG A 16 5.44 19.84 10.44
C ARG A 16 4.48 20.17 9.30
N SER A 17 4.48 21.44 8.91
CA SER A 17 3.71 21.93 7.75
C SER A 17 4.36 21.48 6.43
N GLU A 18 4.53 20.18 6.24
CA GLU A 18 5.18 19.56 5.08
C GLU A 18 4.32 18.42 4.50
N ILE A 19 4.48 18.14 3.22
CA ILE A 19 3.87 16.99 2.54
C ILE A 19 4.82 16.41 1.51
N ALA A 20 4.93 15.08 1.51
CA ALA A 20 5.71 14.37 0.51
C ALA A 20 4.86 14.04 -0.73
N PHE A 21 5.43 14.27 -1.90
CA PHE A 21 4.90 13.81 -3.17
C PHE A 21 5.91 12.90 -3.86
N SER A 22 5.49 11.68 -4.15
CA SER A 22 6.38 10.69 -4.80
C SER A 22 5.95 10.44 -6.24
N ARG A 23 6.94 10.32 -7.13
CA ARG A 23 6.79 9.62 -8.42
C ARG A 23 7.84 8.51 -8.44
N PRO A 24 7.47 7.23 -8.29
CA PRO A 24 8.41 6.14 -7.99
C PRO A 24 9.24 5.67 -9.21
N HIS A 25 9.85 6.60 -9.94
CA HIS A 25 10.63 6.34 -11.15
C HIS A 25 12.05 5.82 -10.87
N ARG A 26 12.50 5.85 -9.61
CA ARG A 26 13.75 5.23 -9.15
C ARG A 26 13.53 3.95 -8.34
N THR A 27 12.31 3.41 -8.36
CA THR A 27 11.98 2.07 -7.85
C THR A 27 11.75 1.11 -9.00
N LEU A 28 12.55 0.05 -9.08
CA LEU A 28 12.28 -1.07 -9.99
C LEU A 28 11.24 -2.00 -9.38
N ALA A 29 10.09 -2.17 -10.01
CA ALA A 29 9.12 -3.20 -9.62
C ALA A 29 9.51 -4.55 -10.21
N VAL A 30 9.88 -5.50 -9.36
CA VAL A 30 10.38 -6.83 -9.73
C VAL A 30 9.41 -7.92 -9.30
N SER A 31 9.01 -8.77 -10.25
CA SER A 31 8.17 -9.94 -9.99
C SER A 31 9.01 -11.22 -9.95
N LEU A 32 8.88 -11.98 -8.85
CA LEU A 32 9.48 -13.30 -8.67
C LEU A 32 8.80 -14.40 -9.50
N THR A 33 7.62 -14.12 -10.07
CA THR A 33 6.84 -15.11 -10.84
C THR A 33 6.51 -14.63 -12.25
N GLY A 34 7.13 -13.52 -12.71
CA GLY A 34 6.72 -12.83 -13.92
C GLY A 34 5.26 -12.39 -13.84
N SER A 35 4.46 -12.69 -14.86
CA SER A 35 3.02 -12.36 -14.90
C SER A 35 2.11 -13.44 -14.29
N HIS A 36 2.67 -14.58 -13.84
CA HIS A 36 1.88 -15.68 -13.34
C HIS A 36 1.42 -15.44 -11.89
N CYS A 37 0.12 -15.65 -11.64
CA CYS A 37 -0.50 -15.64 -10.31
C CYS A 37 -1.53 -16.77 -10.23
N ALA A 38 -1.38 -17.70 -9.29
CA ALA A 38 -2.32 -18.81 -9.14
C ALA A 38 -3.64 -18.37 -8.49
N LEU A 39 -3.61 -17.31 -7.68
CA LEU A 39 -4.75 -16.89 -6.87
C LEU A 39 -5.86 -16.19 -7.68
N GLN A 40 -5.51 -15.48 -8.75
CA GLN A 40 -6.48 -14.85 -9.67
C GLN A 40 -7.60 -14.07 -8.96
N CYS A 41 -7.20 -13.18 -8.03
CA CYS A 41 -8.10 -12.40 -7.17
C CYS A 41 -9.15 -11.63 -7.97
N ALA A 42 -10.35 -11.45 -7.40
CA ALA A 42 -11.50 -10.82 -8.07
C ALA A 42 -11.21 -9.42 -8.65
N HIS A 43 -10.31 -8.67 -8.01
CA HIS A 43 -10.03 -7.27 -8.32
C HIS A 43 -8.89 -7.06 -9.33
N CYS A 44 -7.96 -8.03 -9.46
CA CYS A 44 -6.78 -7.87 -10.31
C CYS A 44 -6.54 -9.03 -11.27
N ALA A 45 -6.94 -10.27 -10.97
CA ALA A 45 -6.67 -11.46 -11.80
C ALA A 45 -5.20 -11.56 -12.30
N GLY A 46 -4.24 -11.11 -11.49
CA GLY A 46 -2.82 -11.06 -11.88
C GLY A 46 -2.43 -9.90 -12.84
N HIS A 47 -3.36 -9.10 -13.33
CA HIS A 47 -3.08 -7.99 -14.27
C HIS A 47 -2.01 -7.01 -13.76
N TYR A 48 -1.92 -6.80 -12.46
CA TYR A 48 -0.95 -5.85 -11.88
C TYR A 48 0.50 -6.32 -12.02
N LEU A 49 0.74 -7.61 -12.23
CA LEU A 49 2.07 -8.15 -12.48
C LEU A 49 2.59 -7.81 -13.88
N ASN A 50 1.71 -7.49 -14.83
CA ASN A 50 2.12 -7.14 -16.20
C ASN A 50 2.95 -5.84 -16.26
N GLY A 51 2.84 -4.99 -15.24
CA GLY A 51 3.66 -3.77 -15.11
C GLY A 51 4.99 -4.00 -14.40
N MET A 52 5.32 -5.23 -14.01
CA MET A 52 6.52 -5.58 -13.26
C MET A 52 7.54 -6.28 -14.15
N VAL A 53 8.83 -6.07 -13.85
CA VAL A 53 9.94 -6.73 -14.53
C VAL A 53 10.17 -8.12 -13.91
N PRO A 54 10.16 -9.22 -14.68
CA PRO A 54 10.51 -10.53 -14.16
C PRO A 54 11.94 -10.58 -13.59
N ILE A 55 12.14 -11.25 -12.46
CA ILE A 55 13.43 -11.37 -11.76
C ILE A 55 14.55 -11.95 -12.64
N GLU A 56 14.21 -12.72 -13.67
CA GLU A 56 15.15 -13.32 -14.61
C GLU A 56 15.90 -12.28 -15.44
N ILE A 57 15.24 -11.15 -15.73
CA ILE A 57 15.75 -10.06 -16.56
C ILE A 57 15.86 -8.74 -15.81
N ALA A 58 15.59 -8.75 -14.50
CA ALA A 58 15.64 -7.55 -13.67
C ALA A 58 17.08 -7.00 -13.57
N ASP A 59 17.24 -5.73 -13.93
CA ASP A 59 18.47 -4.96 -13.77
C ASP A 59 18.18 -3.71 -12.94
N GLY A 60 18.80 -3.62 -11.77
CA GLY A 60 18.67 -2.48 -10.86
C GLY A 60 19.52 -1.26 -11.25
N THR A 61 20.26 -1.29 -12.35
CA THR A 61 21.14 -0.19 -12.75
C THR A 61 20.37 1.14 -12.84
N GLY A 62 20.90 2.19 -12.18
CA GLY A 62 20.26 3.51 -12.09
C GLY A 62 19.13 3.65 -11.05
N MET A 63 18.68 2.54 -10.46
CA MET A 63 17.61 2.51 -9.45
C MET A 63 18.17 2.63 -8.03
N THR A 64 17.45 3.34 -7.15
CA THR A 64 17.78 3.44 -5.71
C THR A 64 17.01 2.45 -4.86
N SER A 65 15.98 1.82 -5.44
CA SER A 65 15.15 0.87 -4.73
C SER A 65 14.54 -0.18 -5.64
N CYS A 66 14.13 -1.27 -5.03
CA CYS A 66 13.35 -2.33 -5.68
C CYS A 66 12.08 -2.60 -4.87
N LEU A 67 10.97 -2.79 -5.57
CA LEU A 67 9.76 -3.41 -5.04
C LEU A 67 9.76 -4.88 -5.47
N VAL A 68 10.09 -5.79 -4.56
CA VAL A 68 10.08 -7.23 -4.81
C VAL A 68 8.71 -7.79 -4.44
N SER A 69 8.05 -8.43 -5.40
CA SER A 69 6.73 -9.05 -5.22
C SER A 69 6.59 -10.22 -6.20
N GLY A 70 5.39 -10.72 -6.40
CA GLY A 70 5.05 -11.71 -7.41
C GLY A 70 3.59 -12.07 -7.33
N GLY A 71 3.18 -12.99 -8.19
CA GLY A 71 1.89 -13.63 -8.08
C GLY A 71 1.83 -14.55 -6.87
N PHE A 72 0.65 -14.56 -6.25
CA PHE A 72 0.38 -15.43 -5.13
C PHE A 72 0.16 -16.87 -5.61
N ASP A 73 0.62 -17.82 -4.81
CA ASP A 73 0.17 -19.20 -4.84
C ASP A 73 -1.29 -19.33 -4.34
N GLN A 74 -1.83 -20.56 -4.32
CA GLN A 74 -3.18 -20.83 -3.83
C GLN A 74 -3.37 -20.56 -2.34
N ARG A 75 -2.29 -20.38 -1.58
CA ARG A 75 -2.29 -20.08 -0.14
C ARG A 75 -2.09 -18.59 0.14
N GLY A 76 -2.08 -17.74 -0.89
CA GLY A 76 -1.89 -16.30 -0.73
C GLY A 76 -0.45 -15.88 -0.45
N ARG A 77 0.54 -16.70 -0.84
CA ARG A 77 1.97 -16.45 -0.60
C ARG A 77 2.69 -16.11 -1.90
N VAL A 78 3.57 -15.12 -1.85
CA VAL A 78 4.59 -14.97 -2.91
C VAL A 78 5.70 -15.99 -2.62
N PRO A 79 6.28 -16.67 -3.63
CA PRO A 79 7.38 -17.60 -3.42
C PRO A 79 8.69 -16.85 -3.10
N VAL A 80 8.75 -16.20 -1.94
CA VAL A 80 9.79 -15.23 -1.58
C VAL A 80 11.19 -15.83 -1.46
N THR A 81 11.29 -17.14 -1.21
CA THR A 81 12.56 -17.87 -1.14
C THR A 81 13.06 -18.32 -2.52
N SER A 82 12.29 -18.08 -3.58
CA SER A 82 12.75 -18.31 -4.94
C SER A 82 13.74 -17.21 -5.36
N HIS A 83 14.69 -17.57 -6.24
CA HIS A 83 15.62 -16.61 -6.85
C HIS A 83 16.47 -15.76 -5.88
N LEU A 84 16.73 -16.21 -4.64
CA LEU A 84 17.47 -15.43 -3.63
C LEU A 84 18.83 -14.93 -4.11
N ALA A 85 19.55 -15.70 -4.92
CA ALA A 85 20.83 -15.25 -5.49
C ALA A 85 20.66 -14.01 -6.40
N ARG A 86 19.57 -13.93 -7.16
CA ARG A 86 19.27 -12.78 -8.03
C ARG A 86 18.79 -11.58 -7.21
N VAL A 87 17.96 -11.82 -6.20
CA VAL A 87 17.54 -10.80 -5.24
C VAL A 87 18.76 -10.21 -4.52
N ALA A 88 19.70 -11.05 -4.08
CA ALA A 88 20.94 -10.61 -3.46
C ALA A 88 21.77 -9.71 -4.40
N ALA A 89 21.77 -9.98 -5.70
CA ALA A 89 22.45 -9.14 -6.70
C ALA A 89 21.78 -7.77 -6.91
N LEU A 90 20.48 -7.63 -6.65
CA LEU A 90 19.78 -6.33 -6.72
C LEU A 90 20.10 -5.44 -5.51
N ARG A 91 20.41 -6.01 -4.36
CA ARG A 91 20.51 -5.29 -3.08
C ARG A 91 21.60 -4.20 -2.99
N PRO A 92 22.83 -4.36 -3.51
CA PRO A 92 23.91 -3.40 -3.25
C PRO A 92 23.52 -1.96 -3.61
N GLY A 93 23.53 -1.07 -2.61
CA GLY A 93 23.19 0.35 -2.77
C GLY A 93 21.70 0.65 -2.96
N ARG A 94 20.79 -0.32 -2.72
CA ARG A 94 19.35 -0.16 -2.94
C ARG A 94 18.53 -0.56 -1.71
N VAL A 95 17.40 0.13 -1.53
CA VAL A 95 16.36 -0.23 -0.55
C VAL A 95 15.39 -1.22 -1.19
N LEU A 96 15.14 -2.35 -0.54
CA LEU A 96 14.25 -3.41 -1.00
C LEU A 96 12.96 -3.39 -0.16
N ASN A 97 11.86 -2.96 -0.80
CA ASN A 97 10.51 -3.12 -0.30
C ASN A 97 9.91 -4.44 -0.81
N TRP A 98 9.21 -5.18 0.05
CA TRP A 98 8.62 -6.47 -0.29
C TRP A 98 7.11 -6.50 -0.12
N HIS A 99 6.39 -7.09 -1.08
CA HIS A 99 5.08 -7.69 -0.83
C HIS A 99 5.25 -9.20 -0.74
N VAL A 100 4.92 -9.76 0.41
CA VAL A 100 5.19 -11.16 0.72
C VAL A 100 3.92 -12.02 0.74
N GLY A 101 2.76 -11.42 1.01
CA GLY A 101 1.51 -12.15 1.25
C GLY A 101 1.52 -12.89 2.59
N MET A 102 0.84 -14.04 2.63
CA MET A 102 0.61 -14.85 3.84
C MET A 102 1.73 -15.87 4.10
N ILE A 103 2.99 -15.43 4.00
CA ILE A 103 4.17 -16.28 4.24
C ILE A 103 4.29 -16.66 5.73
N ASP A 104 4.98 -17.76 5.99
CA ASP A 104 5.25 -18.22 7.35
C ASP A 104 6.56 -17.68 7.95
N GLU A 105 6.81 -18.01 9.22
CA GLU A 105 7.97 -17.50 9.94
C GLU A 105 9.30 -18.06 9.41
N GLY A 106 9.31 -19.25 8.80
CA GLY A 106 10.50 -19.81 8.16
C GLY A 106 10.87 -19.02 6.91
N GLU A 107 9.86 -18.70 6.09
CA GLU A 107 10.02 -17.91 4.87
C GLU A 107 10.54 -16.49 5.15
N ILE A 108 9.98 -15.76 6.13
CA ILE A 108 10.50 -14.42 6.47
C ILE A 108 11.93 -14.48 7.00
N ARG A 109 12.28 -15.47 7.83
CA ARG A 109 13.66 -15.61 8.34
C ARG A 109 14.65 -15.83 7.21
N ALA A 110 14.26 -16.60 6.19
CA ALA A 110 15.11 -16.85 5.02
C ALA A 110 15.37 -15.58 4.20
N ILE A 111 14.39 -14.68 4.12
CA ILE A 111 14.52 -13.44 3.34
C ILE A 111 14.92 -12.21 4.17
N ALA A 112 14.88 -12.26 5.49
CA ALA A 112 15.17 -11.12 6.37
C ALA A 112 16.50 -10.40 6.03
N PRO A 113 17.59 -11.08 5.63
CA PRO A 113 18.79 -10.42 5.16
C PRO A 113 18.62 -9.60 3.88
N TYR A 114 17.47 -9.60 3.20
CA TYR A 114 17.22 -8.87 1.94
C TYR A 114 16.03 -7.91 2.05
N VAL A 115 15.44 -7.75 3.23
CA VAL A 115 14.24 -6.96 3.47
C VAL A 115 14.60 -5.70 4.24
N ASP A 116 14.35 -4.54 3.64
CA ASP A 116 14.43 -3.26 4.36
C ASP A 116 13.06 -2.84 4.90
N VAL A 117 12.00 -3.13 4.12
CA VAL A 117 10.61 -2.86 4.51
C VAL A 117 9.65 -3.83 3.83
N ILE A 118 8.54 -4.14 4.49
CA ILE A 118 7.45 -4.94 3.94
C ILE A 118 6.21 -4.08 3.79
N SER A 119 5.67 -4.04 2.58
CA SER A 119 4.30 -3.62 2.30
C SER A 119 3.37 -4.83 2.51
N PHE A 120 2.47 -4.75 3.50
CA PHE A 120 1.56 -5.86 3.83
C PHE A 120 0.10 -5.46 3.60
N ASP A 121 -0.57 -6.10 2.64
CA ASP A 121 -1.99 -5.88 2.39
C ASP A 121 -2.83 -6.45 3.55
N PHE A 122 -3.55 -5.58 4.26
CA PHE A 122 -4.28 -5.94 5.48
C PHE A 122 -5.80 -5.86 5.25
N ALA A 123 -6.48 -7.00 5.37
CA ALA A 123 -7.93 -7.08 5.25
C ALA A 123 -8.60 -7.19 6.63
N GLY A 124 -9.65 -6.39 6.85
CA GLY A 124 -10.38 -6.33 8.12
C GLY A 124 -11.70 -7.10 8.15
N ASP A 125 -11.99 -7.91 7.13
CA ASP A 125 -13.22 -8.68 7.01
C ASP A 125 -13.00 -10.05 6.35
N ASN A 126 -13.59 -11.10 6.93
CA ASN A 126 -13.47 -12.47 6.44
C ASN A 126 -14.14 -12.63 5.08
N ASP A 127 -15.27 -11.96 4.84
CA ASP A 127 -15.94 -12.04 3.55
C ASP A 127 -15.11 -11.36 2.45
N THR A 128 -14.48 -10.22 2.72
CA THR A 128 -13.51 -9.62 1.79
C THR A 128 -12.38 -10.60 1.47
N ILE A 129 -11.81 -11.26 2.48
CA ILE A 129 -10.72 -12.24 2.26
C ILE A 129 -11.18 -13.37 1.35
N ARG A 130 -12.33 -13.98 1.65
CA ARG A 130 -12.89 -15.09 0.88
C ARG A 130 -13.32 -14.67 -0.53
N ASP A 131 -14.12 -13.61 -0.66
CA ASP A 131 -14.76 -13.27 -1.93
C ASP A 131 -13.77 -12.63 -2.93
N VAL A 132 -12.83 -11.84 -2.42
CA VAL A 132 -11.83 -11.16 -3.24
C VAL A 132 -10.65 -12.05 -3.53
N TYR A 133 -10.00 -12.58 -2.50
CA TYR A 133 -8.78 -13.37 -2.65
C TYR A 133 -9.06 -14.85 -2.90
N GLY A 134 -10.23 -15.38 -2.52
CA GLY A 134 -10.49 -16.82 -2.60
C GLY A 134 -9.75 -17.63 -1.53
N LEU A 135 -9.37 -16.99 -0.42
CA LEU A 135 -8.58 -17.59 0.65
C LEU A 135 -9.48 -17.99 1.83
N ASP A 136 -9.17 -19.13 2.44
CA ASP A 136 -9.78 -19.61 3.68
C ASP A 136 -9.01 -19.10 4.91
N TYR A 137 -8.79 -17.78 4.96
CA TYR A 137 -8.20 -17.10 6.10
C TYR A 137 -9.24 -16.23 6.80
N THR A 138 -8.98 -15.99 8.08
CA THR A 138 -9.69 -15.03 8.89
C THR A 138 -8.88 -13.75 9.06
N VAL A 139 -9.51 -12.69 9.54
CA VAL A 139 -8.80 -11.47 9.96
C VAL A 139 -7.74 -11.78 11.02
N ASP A 140 -7.98 -12.75 11.89
CA ASP A 140 -6.99 -13.13 12.92
C ASP A 140 -5.73 -13.75 12.30
N ASP A 141 -5.82 -14.38 11.13
CA ASP A 141 -4.64 -14.83 10.36
C ASP A 141 -3.82 -13.64 9.86
N TYR A 142 -4.47 -12.56 9.41
CA TYR A 142 -3.80 -11.33 9.03
C TYR A 142 -3.15 -10.65 10.23
N VAL A 143 -3.82 -10.62 11.39
CA VAL A 143 -3.24 -10.12 12.66
C VAL A 143 -1.99 -10.91 13.02
N ARG A 144 -2.08 -12.25 13.04
CA ARG A 144 -0.96 -13.14 13.37
C ARG A 144 0.21 -12.95 12.39
N THR A 145 -0.08 -12.87 11.10
CA THR A 145 0.94 -12.69 10.05
C THR A 145 1.61 -11.33 10.19
N TYR A 146 0.84 -10.25 10.36
CA TYR A 146 1.39 -8.91 10.56
C TYR A 146 2.30 -8.85 11.80
N ALA A 147 1.84 -9.37 12.94
CA ALA A 147 2.64 -9.43 14.17
C ALA A 147 3.90 -10.30 13.99
N MET A 148 3.78 -11.42 13.25
CA MET A 148 4.92 -12.28 12.92
C MET A 148 5.98 -11.54 12.10
N LEU A 149 5.57 -10.88 11.01
CA LEU A 149 6.48 -10.15 10.12
C LEU A 149 7.20 -9.01 10.85
N ARG A 150 6.50 -8.29 11.74
CA ARG A 150 7.08 -7.20 12.54
C ARG A 150 8.21 -7.60 13.48
N ARG A 151 8.31 -8.89 13.85
CA ARG A 151 9.43 -9.40 14.63
C ARG A 151 10.73 -9.47 13.84
N HIS A 152 10.65 -9.41 12.49
CA HIS A 152 11.77 -9.66 11.58
C HIS A 152 12.09 -8.47 10.66
N ALA A 153 11.13 -7.58 10.41
CA ALA A 153 11.32 -6.41 9.55
C ALA A 153 10.35 -5.27 9.91
N ARG A 154 10.62 -4.06 9.40
CA ARG A 154 9.65 -2.97 9.39
C ARG A 154 8.49 -3.34 8.47
N VAL A 155 7.25 -3.25 8.95
CA VAL A 155 6.05 -3.61 8.18
C VAL A 155 5.07 -2.45 8.12
N VAL A 156 4.77 -1.99 6.92
CA VAL A 156 3.81 -0.92 6.67
C VAL A 156 2.52 -1.53 6.09
N PRO A 157 1.42 -1.54 6.86
CA PRO A 157 0.16 -2.08 6.39
C PRO A 157 -0.44 -1.22 5.28
N HIS A 158 -1.04 -1.90 4.30
CA HIS A 158 -1.78 -1.32 3.19
C HIS A 158 -3.25 -1.71 3.35
N VAL A 159 -4.12 -0.72 3.52
CA VAL A 159 -5.57 -0.93 3.59
C VAL A 159 -6.19 -0.43 2.29
N THR A 160 -6.81 -1.33 1.52
CA THR A 160 -7.46 -0.99 0.26
C THR A 160 -8.95 -0.75 0.47
N LEU A 161 -9.37 0.49 0.27
CA LEU A 161 -10.76 0.91 0.45
C LEU A 161 -11.64 0.41 -0.68
N GLY A 162 -12.74 -0.25 -0.33
CA GLY A 162 -13.70 -0.77 -1.29
C GLY A 162 -13.21 -2.01 -2.02
N LEU A 163 -12.27 -2.77 -1.45
CA LEU A 163 -11.65 -3.92 -2.12
C LEU A 163 -12.68 -4.98 -2.57
N ARG A 164 -13.78 -5.13 -1.82
CA ARG A 164 -14.91 -6.01 -2.15
C ARG A 164 -15.86 -5.35 -3.15
N GLY A 165 -15.34 -5.07 -4.35
CA GLY A 165 -16.12 -4.58 -5.50
C GLY A 165 -16.70 -3.18 -5.31
N GLY A 166 -15.96 -2.29 -4.65
CA GLY A 166 -16.34 -0.91 -4.37
C GLY A 166 -16.97 -0.67 -3.00
N LYS A 167 -17.33 -1.74 -2.30
CA LYS A 167 -18.04 -1.66 -1.01
C LYS A 167 -17.06 -1.72 0.15
N PHE A 168 -17.25 -0.83 1.12
CA PHE A 168 -16.58 -0.94 2.40
C PHE A 168 -17.04 -2.23 3.09
N SER A 169 -16.08 -3.07 3.45
CA SER A 169 -16.23 -4.36 4.09
C SER A 169 -14.97 -4.62 4.93
N GLY A 170 -14.97 -4.12 6.17
CA GLY A 170 -13.91 -4.35 7.17
C GLY A 170 -12.85 -3.26 7.32
N GLU A 171 -12.83 -2.20 6.52
CA GLU A 171 -11.73 -1.21 6.54
C GLU A 171 -11.63 -0.46 7.87
N TYR A 172 -12.77 -0.05 8.47
CA TYR A 172 -12.75 0.56 9.81
C TYR A 172 -12.32 -0.43 10.90
N ARG A 173 -12.65 -1.71 10.74
CA ARG A 173 -12.15 -2.77 11.65
C ARG A 173 -10.64 -2.96 11.49
N ALA A 174 -10.13 -2.96 10.26
CA ALA A 174 -8.70 -2.98 9.98
C ALA A 174 -8.00 -1.78 10.62
N LEU A 175 -8.56 -0.57 10.48
CA LEU A 175 -8.03 0.63 11.13
C LEU A 175 -7.95 0.45 12.65
N GLY A 176 -9.04 0.03 13.31
CA GLY A 176 -9.05 -0.19 14.75
C GLY A 176 -7.99 -1.19 15.22
N ILE A 177 -7.90 -2.35 14.55
CA ILE A 177 -6.89 -3.39 14.84
C ILE A 177 -5.48 -2.84 14.66
N LEU A 178 -5.21 -2.12 13.57
CA LEU A 178 -3.89 -1.56 13.30
C LEU A 178 -3.52 -0.45 14.30
N THR A 179 -4.48 0.36 14.73
CA THR A 179 -4.29 1.33 15.82
C THR A 179 -3.88 0.61 17.11
N ASP A 180 -4.57 -0.46 17.49
CA ASP A 180 -4.27 -1.22 18.72
C ASP A 180 -2.91 -1.92 18.66
N LEU A 181 -2.50 -2.42 17.50
CA LEU A 181 -1.20 -3.06 17.29
C LEU A 181 -0.04 -2.07 17.20
N GLY A 182 -0.34 -0.80 16.91
CA GLY A 182 0.63 0.25 16.58
C GLY A 182 1.30 0.03 15.22
N VAL A 183 1.45 1.09 14.43
CA VAL A 183 2.04 1.02 13.08
C VAL A 183 3.03 2.17 12.86
N ASP A 184 4.08 1.94 12.05
CA ASP A 184 5.06 2.99 11.72
C ASP A 184 4.52 3.99 10.68
N ALA A 185 3.59 3.54 9.85
CA ALA A 185 2.81 4.32 8.89
C ALA A 185 1.59 3.50 8.45
N LEU A 186 0.59 4.16 7.87
CA LEU A 186 -0.53 3.51 7.19
C LEU A 186 -0.55 3.91 5.71
N VAL A 187 -0.55 2.94 4.81
CA VAL A 187 -0.81 3.19 3.39
C VAL A 187 -2.28 2.91 3.10
N VAL A 188 -2.95 3.89 2.51
CA VAL A 188 -4.33 3.79 2.06
C VAL A 188 -4.35 3.69 0.53
N LEU A 189 -5.01 2.65 0.03
CA LEU A 189 -5.24 2.41 -1.39
C LEU A 189 -6.75 2.46 -1.66
N VAL A 190 -7.14 2.52 -2.94
CA VAL A 190 -8.55 2.49 -3.34
C VAL A 190 -8.71 1.48 -4.47
N PHE A 191 -9.76 0.66 -4.36
CA PHE A 191 -10.15 -0.31 -5.38
C PHE A 191 -10.24 0.33 -6.78
N ILE A 192 -9.64 -0.36 -7.76
CA ILE A 192 -9.72 -0.01 -9.19
C ILE A 192 -10.56 -1.09 -9.88
N PRO A 193 -11.68 -0.74 -10.56
CA PRO A 193 -12.42 -1.68 -11.39
C PRO A 193 -11.59 -2.05 -12.62
N THR A 194 -10.73 -3.05 -12.46
CA THR A 194 -9.73 -3.42 -13.45
C THR A 194 -10.41 -4.21 -14.56
N ALA A 195 -10.26 -3.77 -15.81
CA ALA A 195 -10.85 -4.43 -16.97
C ALA A 195 -10.39 -5.90 -17.06
N GLY A 196 -11.30 -6.80 -17.46
CA GLY A 196 -11.02 -8.23 -17.57
C GLY A 196 -11.09 -9.02 -16.24
N THR A 197 -11.37 -8.36 -15.12
CA THR A 197 -11.50 -9.00 -13.81
C THR A 197 -12.97 -9.24 -13.43
N ARG A 198 -13.23 -10.06 -12.39
CA ARG A 198 -14.59 -10.28 -11.88
C ARG A 198 -15.27 -8.99 -11.42
N TYR A 199 -14.49 -8.00 -10.99
CA TYR A 199 -15.00 -6.71 -10.54
C TYR A 199 -14.83 -5.58 -11.58
N ALA A 200 -14.59 -5.91 -12.85
CA ALA A 200 -14.45 -4.91 -13.91
C ALA A 200 -15.68 -3.99 -14.05
N GLY A 201 -16.89 -4.51 -13.81
CA GLY A 201 -18.15 -3.76 -13.88
C GLY A 201 -18.53 -3.00 -12.60
N CYS A 202 -17.74 -3.11 -11.53
CA CYS A 202 -18.00 -2.43 -10.27
C CYS A 202 -17.61 -0.94 -10.34
N GLN A 203 -18.07 -0.17 -9.37
CA GLN A 203 -17.63 1.22 -9.18
C GLN A 203 -16.65 1.29 -8.01
N PRO A 204 -15.69 2.23 -8.00
CA PRO A 204 -14.91 2.51 -6.79
C PRO A 204 -15.82 3.09 -5.69
N PRO A 205 -15.40 3.04 -4.41
CA PRO A 205 -16.12 3.71 -3.34
C PRO A 205 -16.25 5.20 -3.62
N SER A 206 -17.30 5.83 -3.09
CA SER A 206 -17.50 7.27 -3.29
C SER A 206 -16.37 8.09 -2.66
N LEU A 207 -16.13 9.29 -3.19
CA LEU A 207 -15.14 10.21 -2.62
C LEU A 207 -15.46 10.56 -1.16
N ALA A 208 -16.75 10.62 -0.79
CA ALA A 208 -17.19 10.90 0.56
C ALA A 208 -16.82 9.76 1.53
N GLU A 209 -17.04 8.50 1.14
CA GLU A 209 -16.65 7.34 1.96
C GLU A 209 -15.13 7.29 2.17
N VAL A 210 -14.35 7.52 1.10
CA VAL A 210 -12.89 7.56 1.19
C VAL A 210 -12.41 8.72 2.06
N ALA A 211 -13.00 9.91 1.91
CA ALA A 211 -12.66 11.07 2.74
C ALA A 211 -12.97 10.79 4.22
N ASN A 212 -14.15 10.25 4.54
CA ASN A 212 -14.53 9.89 5.90
C ASN A 212 -13.55 8.90 6.53
N PHE A 213 -13.10 7.90 5.77
CA PHE A 213 -12.07 6.98 6.24
C PHE A 213 -10.74 7.68 6.52
N LEU A 214 -10.26 8.56 5.62
CA LEU A 214 -9.01 9.29 5.81
C LEU A 214 -9.07 10.21 7.05
N LEU A 215 -10.21 10.87 7.29
CA LEU A 215 -10.43 11.69 8.48
C LEU A 215 -10.40 10.84 9.75
N ALA A 216 -11.11 9.72 9.76
CA ALA A 216 -11.11 8.78 10.88
C ALA A 216 -9.70 8.23 11.14
N ALA A 217 -8.97 7.84 10.09
CA ALA A 217 -7.60 7.37 10.19
C ALA A 217 -6.66 8.44 10.76
N ARG A 218 -6.77 9.70 10.30
CA ARG A 218 -5.97 10.80 10.83
C ARG A 218 -6.22 11.00 12.33
N CYS A 219 -7.47 10.98 12.78
CA CYS A 219 -7.80 11.13 14.19
C CYS A 219 -7.32 9.92 15.03
N ALA A 220 -7.58 8.70 14.57
CA ALA A 220 -7.21 7.47 15.29
C ALA A 220 -5.69 7.27 15.38
N LEU A 221 -4.94 7.75 14.40
CA LEU A 221 -3.50 7.57 14.30
C LEU A 221 -2.75 8.89 14.43
N ALA A 222 -3.21 9.87 15.22
CA ALA A 222 -2.77 11.28 15.21
C ALA A 222 -1.25 11.55 15.05
N GLY A 223 -0.37 10.75 15.66
CA GLY A 223 1.10 10.87 15.54
C GLY A 223 1.77 9.99 14.48
N THR A 224 1.01 9.19 13.72
CA THR A 224 1.52 8.24 12.74
C THR A 224 1.33 8.75 11.30
N PRO A 225 2.33 8.62 10.42
CA PRO A 225 2.21 9.02 9.02
C PRO A 225 1.14 8.24 8.25
N ILE A 226 0.33 8.94 7.46
CA ILE A 226 -0.66 8.33 6.54
C ILE A 226 -0.29 8.67 5.11
N TYR A 227 -0.23 7.66 4.25
CA TYR A 227 0.15 7.80 2.84
C TYR A 227 -1.02 7.40 1.93
N LEU A 228 -1.36 8.26 0.97
CA LEU A 228 -2.22 7.86 -0.14
C LEU A 228 -1.37 7.18 -1.22
N GLY A 229 -1.47 5.85 -1.29
CA GLY A 229 -0.64 5.00 -2.17
C GLY A 229 -1.05 5.06 -3.65
N CYS A 230 -0.29 4.36 -4.50
CA CYS A 230 -0.40 4.46 -5.96
C CYS A 230 -1.68 3.86 -6.57
N MET A 231 -2.22 2.80 -5.94
CA MET A 231 -3.42 2.10 -6.40
C MET A 231 -4.67 2.89 -6.00
N ARG A 232 -5.24 3.57 -6.99
CA ARG A 232 -6.56 4.23 -6.94
C ARG A 232 -7.03 4.58 -8.35
N PRO A 233 -8.35 4.67 -8.62
CA PRO A 233 -8.87 4.99 -9.95
C PRO A 233 -8.25 6.26 -10.53
N GLY A 234 -8.07 6.29 -11.85
CA GLY A 234 -7.49 7.43 -12.56
C GLY A 234 -8.48 8.58 -12.81
N GLY A 235 -8.12 9.48 -13.73
CA GLY A 235 -9.01 10.53 -14.23
C GLY A 235 -9.53 11.49 -13.15
N ARG A 236 -10.81 11.88 -13.27
CA ARG A 236 -11.48 12.82 -12.36
C ARG A 236 -11.46 12.33 -10.91
N TYR A 237 -11.65 11.03 -10.71
CA TYR A 237 -11.64 10.42 -9.38
C TYR A 237 -10.32 10.68 -8.66
N ARG A 238 -9.17 10.38 -9.31
CA ARG A 238 -7.84 10.67 -8.74
C ARG A 238 -7.66 12.14 -8.41
N ARG A 239 -8.01 13.02 -9.35
CA ARG A 239 -7.82 14.47 -9.18
C ARG A 239 -8.54 14.98 -7.93
N ASP A 240 -9.78 14.56 -7.75
CA ASP A 240 -10.62 15.03 -6.65
C ASP A 240 -10.23 14.34 -5.33
N LEU A 241 -9.92 13.03 -5.34
CA LEU A 241 -9.43 12.30 -4.17
C LEU A 241 -8.09 12.83 -3.66
N ASP A 242 -7.12 13.08 -4.54
CA ASP A 242 -5.80 13.56 -4.12
C ASP A 242 -5.91 14.92 -3.40
N ALA A 243 -6.81 15.78 -3.86
CA ALA A 243 -7.10 17.04 -3.19
C ALA A 243 -7.77 16.84 -1.83
N LEU A 244 -8.76 15.96 -1.73
CA LEU A 244 -9.41 15.60 -0.46
C LEU A 244 -8.40 15.01 0.53
N ALA A 245 -7.46 14.20 0.07
CA ALA A 245 -6.44 13.61 0.93
C ALA A 245 -5.49 14.66 1.52
N VAL A 246 -5.09 15.67 0.72
CA VAL A 246 -4.34 16.83 1.24
C VAL A 246 -5.13 17.52 2.34
N TRP A 247 -6.43 17.76 2.14
CA TRP A 247 -7.31 18.35 3.17
C TRP A 247 -7.46 17.47 4.41
N ALA A 248 -7.54 16.16 4.25
CA ALA A 248 -7.66 15.21 5.35
C ALA A 248 -6.35 15.08 6.16
N GLY A 249 -5.27 15.72 5.69
CA GLY A 249 -4.02 15.82 6.41
C GLY A 249 -3.09 14.63 6.21
N VAL A 250 -3.17 13.93 5.07
CA VAL A 250 -2.19 12.87 4.74
C VAL A 250 -0.77 13.44 4.62
N ASN A 251 0.22 12.62 4.94
CA ASN A 251 1.63 12.99 4.95
C ASN A 251 2.31 12.77 3.60
N LYS A 252 1.80 11.85 2.77
CA LYS A 252 2.36 11.55 1.45
C LYS A 252 1.26 11.23 0.44
N VAL A 253 1.45 11.66 -0.81
CA VAL A 253 0.62 11.23 -1.96
C VAL A 253 1.52 10.72 -3.08
N VAL A 254 1.29 9.49 -3.52
CA VAL A 254 2.04 8.87 -4.64
C VAL A 254 1.38 9.17 -5.96
N ASN A 255 2.18 9.53 -6.97
CA ASN A 255 1.73 9.95 -8.30
C ASN A 255 0.60 11.00 -8.21
N PRO A 256 0.84 12.14 -7.53
CA PRO A 256 -0.20 13.11 -7.25
C PRO A 256 -0.70 13.79 -8.54
N ALA A 257 -2.01 14.03 -8.61
CA ALA A 257 -2.59 14.91 -9.60
C ALA A 257 -2.07 16.35 -9.40
N ALA A 258 -1.87 17.08 -10.50
CA ALA A 258 -1.38 18.46 -10.47
C ALA A 258 -2.23 19.38 -9.58
N PHE A 259 -3.54 19.11 -9.47
CA PHE A 259 -4.44 19.87 -8.61
C PHE A 259 -4.10 19.74 -7.12
N ALA A 260 -3.76 18.55 -6.64
CA ALA A 260 -3.35 18.34 -5.26
C ALA A 260 -2.02 19.03 -4.93
N VAL A 261 -1.10 19.07 -5.91
CA VAL A 261 0.18 19.80 -5.76
C VAL A 261 -0.06 21.29 -5.60
N ARG A 262 -0.95 21.88 -6.40
CA ARG A 262 -1.32 23.31 -6.27
C ARG A 262 -1.99 23.59 -4.93
N LEU A 263 -2.95 22.76 -4.54
CA LEU A 263 -3.67 22.89 -3.28
C LEU A 263 -2.71 22.84 -2.08
N ALA A 264 -1.73 21.93 -2.06
CA ALA A 264 -0.74 21.88 -0.99
C ALA A 264 0.04 23.20 -0.85
N LYS A 265 0.43 23.82 -1.96
CA LYS A 265 1.08 25.16 -1.96
C LYS A 265 0.16 26.25 -1.43
N GLU A 266 -1.09 26.27 -1.87
CA GLU A 266 -2.11 27.22 -1.40
C GLU A 266 -2.37 27.10 0.10
N ARG A 267 -2.22 25.89 0.67
CA ARG A 267 -2.30 25.64 2.12
C ARG A 267 -1.02 25.96 2.89
N GLY A 268 0.04 26.45 2.24
CA GLY A 268 1.31 26.76 2.88
C GLY A 268 2.08 25.52 3.36
N LEU A 269 1.83 24.36 2.75
CA LEU A 269 2.64 23.16 3.02
C LEU A 269 3.94 23.23 2.22
N ASP A 270 5.05 22.93 2.89
CA ASP A 270 6.33 22.67 2.24
C ASP A 270 6.29 21.33 1.49
N ILE A 271 6.66 21.33 0.22
CA ILE A 271 6.51 20.16 -0.66
C ILE A 271 7.85 19.46 -0.82
N GLN A 272 7.91 18.23 -0.36
CA GLN A 272 9.06 17.35 -0.50
C GLN A 272 8.84 16.37 -1.66
N TRP A 273 9.72 16.39 -2.66
CA TRP A 273 9.63 15.47 -3.79
C TRP A 273 10.51 14.24 -3.58
N GLU A 274 9.91 13.08 -3.77
CA GLU A 274 10.57 11.77 -3.65
C GLU A 274 10.49 10.99 -4.97
N SER A 275 11.41 10.03 -5.13
CA SER A 275 11.54 9.23 -6.36
C SER A 275 11.31 7.73 -6.15
N GLU A 276 11.02 7.33 -4.92
CA GLU A 276 10.90 5.95 -4.46
C GLU A 276 9.44 5.59 -4.12
N CYS A 277 9.16 4.30 -3.96
CA CYS A 277 7.83 3.79 -3.57
C CYS A 277 7.38 4.31 -2.19
N CYS A 278 6.07 4.29 -1.94
CA CYS A 278 5.41 4.98 -0.82
C CYS A 278 5.99 4.74 0.58
N VAL A 279 6.40 3.50 0.86
CA VAL A 279 6.93 3.08 2.18
C VAL A 279 8.42 3.38 2.35
N ILE A 280 9.10 3.72 1.26
CA ILE A 280 10.51 4.09 1.28
C ILE A 280 10.56 5.57 1.66
N GLN A 281 11.32 5.86 2.70
CA GLN A 281 11.67 7.23 3.08
C GLN A 281 13.01 7.55 2.41
N GLY A 282 13.13 8.75 1.87
CA GLY A 282 14.44 9.24 1.42
C GLY A 282 15.44 9.25 2.58
N PRO A 283 16.75 9.21 2.29
CA PRO A 283 17.77 9.43 3.30
C PRO A 283 17.63 10.81 3.98
#